data_AF-A0A4Q7QVL9-F1
#
_entry.id   AF-A0A4Q7QVL9-F1
#
_cell.length_a   1.000
_cell.length_b   1.000
_cell.length_c   1.000
_cell.angle_alpha   90.00
_cell.angle_beta   90.00
_cell.angle_gamma   90.00
#
_symmetry.space_group_name_H-M   'P 1'
#
loop_
_entity.id
_entity.type
_entity.pdbx_description
1 polymer ?
#
loop_
_entity_poly.entity_id
_entity_poly.type
_entity_poly.pdbx_seq_one_letter_code
_entity_poly.pdbx_strand_id
1 'polypeptide(L)'
;MKNIMVSIVTLILMAAINYVVSRMIGWNFIDFALFVGLASAIIIRFFTSTGGLSSNMVRMQTQAITGIKVDEEKQTFKPTYAYYAALVYTAASFIGIIIYYREYFL
;
A
#
# COMPACT_ATOMS: atom_id res chain seq x y z
N MET A 1 9.40 -16.73 -11.80
CA MET A 1 9.89 -16.99 -10.43
C MET A 1 10.09 -15.71 -9.62
N LYS A 2 10.93 -14.76 -10.06
CA LYS A 2 11.18 -13.49 -9.34
C LYS A 2 9.90 -12.71 -8.94
N ASN A 3 8.92 -12.62 -9.84
CA ASN A 3 7.68 -11.88 -9.60
C ASN A 3 6.79 -12.51 -8.50
N ILE A 4 6.69 -13.85 -8.50
CA ILE A 4 5.95 -14.61 -7.49
C ILE A 4 6.64 -14.47 -6.12
N MET A 5 7.97 -14.55 -6.10
CA MET A 5 8.76 -14.35 -4.88
C MET A 5 8.52 -12.97 -4.26
N VAL A 6 8.47 -11.91 -5.08
CA VAL A 6 8.16 -10.55 -4.61
C VAL A 6 6.77 -10.50 -3.98
N SER A 7 5.75 -11.11 -4.60
CA SER A 7 4.41 -11.16 -4.02
C SER A 7 4.37 -11.91 -2.69
N ILE A 8 5.02 -13.09 -2.60
CA ILE A 8 5.07 -13.89 -1.37
C ILE A 8 5.75 -13.10 -0.24
N VAL A 9 6.90 -12.50 -0.51
CA VAL A 9 7.63 -11.69 0.47
C VAL A 9 6.78 -10.50 0.93
N THR A 10 6.07 -9.85 0.00
CA THR A 10 5.16 -8.75 0.34
C THR A 10 4.04 -9.21 1.28
N LEU A 11 3.40 -10.35 1.00
CA LEU A 11 2.37 -10.91 1.87
C LEU A 11 2.89 -11.25 3.27
N ILE A 12 4.08 -11.86 3.36
CA ILE A 12 4.72 -12.18 4.63
C ILE A 12 5.01 -10.91 5.43
N LEU A 13 5.55 -9.87 4.78
CA LEU A 13 5.82 -8.58 5.43
C LEU A 13 4.53 -7.92 5.95
N MET A 14 3.47 -7.93 5.15
CA MET A 14 2.18 -7.37 5.57
C MET A 14 1.58 -8.13 6.76
N ALA A 15 1.64 -9.46 6.73
CA ALA A 15 1.19 -10.29 7.85
C ALA A 15 2.04 -10.05 9.11
N ALA A 16 3.37 -9.91 8.97
CA ALA A 16 4.26 -9.60 10.07
C ALA A 16 3.96 -8.22 10.68
N ILE A 17 3.78 -7.18 9.85
CA ILE A 17 3.40 -5.83 10.29
C ILE A 17 2.07 -5.90 11.05
N ASN A 18 1.06 -6.57 10.49
CA ASN A 18 -0.24 -6.68 11.12
C ASN A 18 -0.19 -7.44 12.46
N TYR A 19 0.64 -8.48 12.53
CA TYR A 19 0.87 -9.21 13.79
C TYR A 19 1.52 -8.32 14.85
N VAL A 20 2.53 -7.53 14.49
CA VAL A 20 3.18 -6.60 15.43
C VAL A 20 2.20 -5.53 15.90
N VAL A 21 1.45 -4.90 14.98
CA VAL A 21 0.47 -3.85 15.29
C VAL A 21 -0.63 -4.38 16.23
N SER A 22 -1.21 -5.54 15.90
CA SER A 22 -2.26 -6.16 16.73
C SER A 22 -1.74 -6.51 18.13
N ARG A 23 -0.50 -7.00 18.25
CA ARG A 23 0.13 -7.29 19.56
C ARG A 23 0.42 -6.05 20.38
N MET A 24 0.85 -4.96 19.76
CA MET A 24 1.11 -3.70 20.47
C MET A 24 -0.18 -3.07 21.02
N ILE A 25 -1.29 -3.20 20.30
CA ILE A 25 -2.58 -2.60 20.67
C ILE A 25 -3.41 -3.54 21.57
N GLY A 26 -3.12 -4.84 21.56
CA GLY A 26 -3.84 -5.85 22.35
C GLY A 26 -5.19 -6.26 21.76
N TRP A 27 -5.34 -6.10 20.45
CA TRP A 27 -6.57 -6.39 19.69
C TRP A 27 -6.36 -7.58 18.76
N ASN A 28 -7.42 -8.05 18.08
CA ASN A 28 -7.29 -9.21 17.21
C ASN A 28 -6.57 -8.83 15.91
N PHE A 29 -5.89 -9.82 15.32
CA PHE A 29 -5.21 -9.65 14.04
C PHE A 29 -6.17 -9.18 12.94
N ILE A 30 -7.40 -9.72 12.92
CA ILE A 30 -8.39 -9.43 11.88
C ILE A 30 -8.87 -7.98 11.91
N ASP A 31 -8.84 -7.34 13.08
CA ASP A 31 -9.33 -5.97 13.29
C ASP A 31 -8.48 -4.94 12.52
N PHE A 32 -7.19 -5.24 12.37
CA PHE A 32 -6.23 -4.37 11.66
C PHE A 32 -5.91 -4.83 10.24
N ALA A 33 -6.25 -6.08 9.89
CA ALA A 33 -5.84 -6.69 8.64
C ALA A 33 -6.27 -5.87 7.41
N LEU A 34 -7.52 -5.40 7.39
CA LEU A 34 -8.01 -4.57 6.27
C LEU A 34 -7.28 -3.23 6.17
N PHE A 35 -7.06 -2.56 7.30
CA PHE A 35 -6.38 -1.26 7.35
C PHE A 35 -4.91 -1.38 6.95
N VAL A 36 -4.20 -2.41 7.42
CA VAL A 36 -2.82 -2.70 6.99
C VAL A 36 -2.77 -3.00 5.49
N GLY A 37 -3.75 -3.75 4.98
CA GLY A 37 -3.92 -4.01 3.55
C GLY A 37 -4.01 -2.74 2.71
N LEU A 38 -4.99 -1.89 3.03
CA LEU A 38 -5.25 -0.62 2.34
C LEU A 38 -4.06 0.34 2.46
N ALA A 39 -3.52 0.51 3.66
CA ALA A 39 -2.36 1.37 3.88
C ALA A 39 -1.16 0.92 3.04
N SER A 40 -0.87 -0.38 3.02
CA SER A 40 0.22 -0.94 2.22
C SER A 40 -0.01 -0.73 0.73
N ALA A 41 -1.24 -0.93 0.23
CA ALA A 41 -1.56 -0.70 -1.17
C ALA A 41 -1.37 0.77 -1.57
N ILE A 42 -1.79 1.72 -0.72
CA ILE A 42 -1.61 3.16 -0.94
C ILE A 42 -0.12 3.51 -0.94
N ILE A 43 0.65 3.02 0.04
CA ILE A 43 2.09 3.26 0.16
C ILE A 43 2.82 2.73 -1.09
N ILE A 44 2.55 1.48 -1.48
CA ILE A 44 3.19 0.89 -2.67
C ILE A 44 2.83 1.70 -3.91
N ARG A 45 1.55 2.09 -4.08
CA ARG A 45 1.11 2.91 -5.21
C ARG A 45 1.83 4.24 -5.26
N PHE A 46 1.99 4.90 -4.12
CA PHE A 46 2.71 6.16 -4.02
C PHE A 46 4.16 6.03 -4.52
N PHE A 47 4.90 5.03 -4.00
CA PHE A 47 6.30 4.80 -4.38
C PHE A 47 6.50 4.26 -5.81
N THR A 48 5.45 3.71 -6.42
CA THR A 48 5.50 3.16 -7.79
C THR A 48 4.83 4.08 -8.82
N SER A 49 4.48 5.31 -8.41
CA SER A 49 3.96 6.35 -9.27
C SER A 49 5.02 7.42 -9.56
N THR A 50 4.95 8.00 -10.75
CA THR A 50 5.78 9.12 -11.21
C THR A 50 4.88 10.33 -11.50
N GLY A 51 5.40 11.56 -11.41
CA GLY A 51 4.61 12.77 -11.69
C GLY A 51 3.48 13.04 -10.68
N GLY A 52 3.63 12.55 -9.44
CA GLY A 52 2.67 12.78 -8.36
C GLY A 52 2.92 14.09 -7.60
N LEU A 53 2.17 14.32 -6.52
CA LEU A 53 2.26 15.54 -5.68
C LEU A 53 3.69 15.84 -5.21
N SER A 54 4.41 14.84 -4.71
CA SER A 54 5.79 14.99 -4.24
C SER A 54 6.75 15.36 -5.37
N SER A 55 6.65 14.67 -6.51
CA SER A 55 7.43 14.97 -7.71
C SER A 55 7.17 16.40 -8.21
N ASN A 56 5.92 16.83 -8.20
CA ASN A 56 5.53 18.18 -8.61
C ASN A 56 6.07 19.25 -7.66
N MET A 57 6.05 19.01 -6.35
CA MET A 57 6.61 19.92 -5.36
C MET A 57 8.12 20.12 -5.55
N VAL A 58 8.87 19.03 -5.71
CA VAL A 58 10.32 19.10 -5.99
C VAL A 58 10.60 19.80 -7.31
N ARG A 59 9.80 19.53 -8.35
CA ARG A 59 9.92 20.23 -9.64
C ARG A 59 9.72 21.73 -9.49
N MET A 60 8.64 22.16 -8.83
CA MET A 60 8.36 23.58 -8.60
C MET A 60 9.47 24.26 -7.81
N GLN A 61 9.97 23.61 -6.75
CA GLN A 61 11.10 24.12 -5.98
C GLN A 61 12.37 24.27 -6.84
N THR A 62 12.67 23.27 -7.66
CA THR A 62 13.85 23.28 -8.53
C THR A 62 13.75 24.37 -9.60
N GLN A 63 12.57 24.52 -10.22
CA GLN A 63 12.30 25.59 -11.18
C GLN A 63 12.40 26.97 -10.52
N ALA A 64 11.93 27.12 -9.27
CA ALA A 64 12.04 28.38 -8.52
C ALA A 64 13.51 28.74 -8.20
N ILE A 65 14.34 27.75 -7.87
CA ILE A 65 15.76 27.95 -7.54
C ILE A 65 16.59 28.26 -8.79
N THR A 66 16.35 27.53 -9.88
CA THR A 66 17.19 27.61 -11.09
C THR A 66 16.70 28.65 -12.09
N GLY A 67 15.43 29.06 -12.01
CA GLY A 67 14.78 29.90 -13.03
C GLY A 67 14.53 29.19 -14.37
N ILE A 68 14.92 27.91 -14.49
CA ILE A 68 14.76 27.11 -15.70
C ILE A 68 13.42 26.39 -15.61
N LYS A 69 12.59 26.53 -16.65
CA LYS A 69 11.34 25.78 -16.76
C LYS A 69 11.66 24.28 -16.85
N VAL A 70 11.21 23.51 -15.86
CA VAL A 70 11.35 22.05 -15.85
C VAL A 70 10.05 21.47 -16.39
N ASP A 71 10.14 20.62 -17.40
CA ASP A 71 8.97 19.99 -18.00
C ASP A 71 8.22 19.11 -16.99
N GLU A 72 6.90 19.10 -17.12
CA GLU A 72 6.06 18.28 -16.25
C GLU A 72 6.10 16.82 -16.69
N GLU A 73 6.52 15.95 -15.77
CA GLU A 73 6.39 14.51 -15.96
C GLU A 73 4.91 14.12 -15.89
N LYS A 74 4.42 13.44 -16.92
CA LYS A 74 3.05 12.89 -16.91
C LYS A 74 2.91 11.92 -15.75
N GLN A 75 1.80 12.05 -15.01
CA GLN A 75 1.51 11.11 -13.94
C GLN A 75 1.34 9.71 -14.53
N THR A 76 2.24 8.79 -14.17
CA THR A 76 2.15 7.40 -14.59
C THR A 76 2.22 6.49 -13.39
N PHE A 77 1.34 5.50 -13.37
CA PHE A 77 1.34 4.46 -12.35
C PHE A 77 1.73 3.14 -13.00
N LYS A 78 2.79 2.51 -12.48
CA LYS A 78 3.28 1.21 -12.94
C LYS A 78 2.98 0.18 -11.86
N PRO A 79 1.80 -0.50 -11.89
CA PRO A 79 1.45 -1.46 -10.86
C PRO A 79 2.46 -2.60 -10.80
N THR A 80 2.99 -2.84 -9.60
CA THR A 80 3.96 -3.91 -9.35
C THR A 80 3.27 -5.16 -8.82
N TYR A 81 3.95 -6.31 -8.86
CA TYR A 81 3.47 -7.54 -8.24
C TYR A 81 3.26 -7.43 -6.72
N ALA A 82 3.99 -6.53 -6.05
CA ALA A 82 3.76 -6.18 -4.66
C ALA A 82 2.44 -5.43 -4.47
N TYR A 83 2.09 -4.52 -5.39
CA TYR A 83 0.80 -3.83 -5.37
C TYR A 83 -0.36 -4.81 -5.51
N TYR A 84 -0.27 -5.75 -6.45
CA TYR A 84 -1.28 -6.81 -6.60
C TYR A 84 -1.37 -7.70 -5.35
N ALA A 85 -0.24 -8.05 -4.73
CA ALA A 85 -0.23 -8.81 -3.48
C ALA A 85 -0.95 -8.05 -2.35
N ALA A 86 -0.73 -6.74 -2.23
CA ALA A 86 -1.42 -5.91 -1.25
C ALA A 86 -2.93 -5.84 -1.50
N LEU A 87 -3.37 -5.77 -2.76
CA LEU A 87 -4.79 -5.83 -3.12
C LEU A 87 -5.41 -7.19 -2.76
N VAL A 88 -4.72 -8.29 -3.05
CA VAL A 88 -5.17 -9.65 -2.68
C VAL A 88 -5.28 -9.78 -1.17
N TYR A 89 -4.28 -9.32 -0.41
CA TYR A 89 -4.33 -9.31 1.04
C TYR A 89 -5.50 -8.50 1.58
N THR A 90 -5.75 -7.32 0.99
CA THR A 90 -6.87 -6.45 1.37
C THR A 90 -8.21 -7.14 1.12
N ALA A 91 -8.39 -7.74 -0.06
CA ALA A 91 -9.61 -8.47 -0.40
C ALA A 91 -9.83 -9.68 0.52
N ALA A 92 -8.78 -10.46 0.78
CA ALA A 92 -8.83 -11.59 1.71
C ALA A 92 -9.16 -11.14 3.14
N SER A 93 -8.60 -10.01 3.58
CA SER A 93 -8.88 -9.42 4.89
C SER A 93 -10.33 -8.94 5.00
N PHE A 94 -10.87 -8.33 3.94
CA PHE A 94 -12.27 -7.91 3.89
C PHE A 94 -13.23 -9.09 4.03
N ILE A 95 -12.99 -10.16 3.26
CA ILE A 95 -13.75 -11.41 3.36
C ILE A 95 -13.59 -12.01 4.77
N GLY A 96 -12.36 -12.01 5.30
CA GLY A 96 -12.06 -12.50 6.64
C GLY A 96 -12.84 -11.78 7.73
N ILE A 97 -12.97 -10.45 7.65
CA ILE A 97 -13.77 -9.64 8.58
C ILE A 97 -15.24 -10.06 8.53
N ILE A 98 -15.82 -10.21 7.34
CA ILE A 98 -17.23 -10.63 7.19
C ILE A 98 -17.45 -12.00 7.82
N ILE A 99 -16.55 -12.95 7.60
CA ILE A 99 -16.65 -14.30 8.18
C ILE A 99 -16.48 -14.26 9.70
N TYR A 100 -15.50 -13.51 10.21
CA TYR A 100 -15.20 -13.43 11.63
C TYR A 100 -16.33 -12.77 12.43
N TYR A 101 -16.90 -11.69 11.89
CA TYR A 101 -17.97 -10.93 12.54
C TYR A 101 -19.38 -11.35 12.09
N ARG A 102 -19.52 -12.47 11.38
CA ARG A 102 -20.81 -12.94 10.84
C ARG A 102 -21.92 -13.02 11.90
N GLU A 103 -21.56 -13.38 13.13
CA GLU A 103 -22.49 -13.56 14.25
C GLU A 103 -23.07 -12.23 14.75
N TYR A 104 -22.45 -11.10 14.42
CA TYR A 104 -23.01 -9.77 14.70
C TYR A 104 -24.00 -9.31 13.62
N PHE A 105 -24.04 -9.97 12.46
CA PHE A 105 -24.92 -9.62 11.34
C PHE A 105 -26.18 -10.50 11.26
N LEU A 106 -26.24 -11.60 12.03
CA LEU A 106 -27.37 -12.53 12.14
C LEU A 106 -28.10 -12.31 13.47
#